data_AF-A0A7W1FZ45-F1
#
_entry.id   AF-A0A7W1FZ45-F1
#
_cell.length_a   1.000
_cell.length_b   1.000
_cell.length_c   1.000
_cell.angle_alpha   90.00
_cell.angle_beta   90.00
_cell.angle_gamma   90.00
#
_symmetry.space_group_name_H-M   'P 1'
#
loop_
_entity.id
_entity.type
_entity.pdbx_description
1 polymer ?
#
loop_
_entity_poly.entity_id
_entity_poly.type
_entity_poly.pdbx_seq_one_letter_code
_entity_poly.pdbx_strand_id
1 'polypeptide(L)' 'MSNKTEEGKFILKAYSQKEILAMYDISYSVFKRWIKSFEQEIGELKGNFYTIKQVLVIIDHLGIPGIVEF' A
#
# COMPACT_ATOMS: atom_id res chain seq x y z
N MET A 1 20.96 13.73 -5.35
CA MET A 1 20.65 13.37 -3.95
C MET A 1 19.91 12.05 -3.99
N SER A 2 20.67 10.96 -3.94
CA SER A 2 20.13 9.61 -4.03
C SER A 2 19.83 9.14 -2.62
N ASN A 3 18.56 9.17 -2.22
CA ASN A 3 18.13 8.50 -1.00
C ASN A 3 18.24 6.99 -1.26
N LYS A 4 19.39 6.42 -0.89
CA LYS A 4 19.54 4.98 -0.69
C LYS A 4 18.60 4.62 0.46
N THR A 5 17.48 4.00 0.15
CA THR A 5 16.63 3.36 1.15
C THR A 5 17.46 2.28 1.84
N GLU A 6 17.57 2.39 3.15
CA GLU A 6 18.15 1.35 4.00
C GLU A 6 17.44 0.01 3.71
N GLU A 7 18.26 -1.01 3.50
CA GLU A 7 17.94 -2.36 3.06
C GLU A 7 16.65 -2.93 3.70
N GLY A 8 15.66 -3.28 2.85
CA GLY A 8 14.55 -4.19 3.19
C GLY A 8 13.46 -3.69 4.14
N LYS A 9 13.45 -2.42 4.56
CA LYS A 9 12.45 -1.93 5.54
C LYS A 9 11.27 -1.22 4.87
N PHE A 10 10.06 -1.74 5.07
CA PHE A 10 8.82 -1.02 4.76
C PHE A 10 8.51 0.00 5.87
N ILE A 11 8.43 1.28 5.52
CA ILE A 11 8.12 2.34 6.49
C ILE A 11 6.61 2.39 6.73
N LEU A 12 6.16 1.91 7.88
CA LEU A 12 4.74 1.97 8.20
C LEU A 12 4.31 3.41 8.58
N LYS A 13 3.53 4.04 7.69
CA LYS A 13 2.94 5.38 7.89
C LYS A 13 1.61 5.48 7.16
N ALA A 14 0.91 6.61 7.33
CA ALA A 14 -0.23 6.92 6.47
C ALA A 14 0.27 7.17 5.04
N TYR A 15 -0.43 6.60 4.06
CA TYR A 15 -0.08 6.71 2.66
C TYR A 15 -1.26 7.25 1.88
N SER A 16 -1.00 8.21 0.99
CA SER A 16 -1.98 8.58 -0.01
C SER A 16 -2.24 7.40 -0.94
N GLN A 17 -3.41 7.41 -1.57
CA GLN A 17 -3.71 6.43 -2.60
C GLN A 17 -2.65 6.40 -3.70
N LYS A 18 -2.16 7.55 -4.14
CA LYS A 18 -1.13 7.63 -5.20
C LYS A 18 0.18 6.96 -4.77
N GLU A 19 0.58 7.14 -3.51
CA GLU A 19 1.78 6.47 -2.98
C GLU A 19 1.61 4.95 -2.93
N ILE A 20 0.44 4.44 -2.51
CA ILE A 20 0.18 2.99 -2.56
C ILE A 20 0.26 2.46 -3.99
N LEU A 21 -0.39 3.13 -4.95
CA LEU A 21 -0.34 2.72 -6.36
C LEU A 21 1.09 2.67 -6.90
N ALA A 22 1.91 3.67 -6.56
CA ALA A 22 3.31 3.72 -6.97
C ALA A 22 4.16 2.63 -6.27
N MET A 23 3.89 2.31 -4.99
CA MET A 23 4.62 1.26 -4.26
C MET A 23 4.39 -0.13 -4.83
N TYR A 24 3.16 -0.43 -5.28
CA TYR A 24 2.83 -1.72 -5.90
C TYR A 24 3.02 -1.73 -7.43
N ASP A 25 3.45 -0.61 -8.04
CA ASP A 25 3.58 -0.42 -9.49
C ASP A 25 2.32 -0.79 -10.28
N ILE A 26 1.16 -0.29 -9.83
CA ILE A 26 -0.16 -0.58 -10.45
C ILE A 26 -0.98 0.66 -10.70
N SER A 27 -1.91 0.55 -11.66
CA SER A 27 -2.91 1.58 -11.92
C SER A 27 -4.05 1.54 -10.90
N TYR A 28 -4.78 2.66 -10.79
CA TYR A 28 -5.93 2.76 -9.88
C TYR A 28 -7.01 1.70 -10.15
N SER A 29 -7.28 1.37 -11.42
CA SER A 29 -8.29 0.37 -11.78
C SER A 29 -7.91 -1.04 -11.31
N VAL A 30 -6.61 -1.39 -11.39
CA VAL A 30 -6.08 -2.65 -10.88
C VAL A 30 -6.20 -2.70 -9.35
N PHE A 31 -5.73 -1.66 -8.67
CA PHE A 31 -5.80 -1.56 -7.22
C PHE A 31 -7.24 -1.67 -6.70
N LYS A 32 -8.18 -0.95 -7.33
CA LYS A 32 -9.61 -1.02 -6.97
C LYS A 32 -10.17 -2.42 -7.12
N ARG A 33 -9.72 -3.18 -8.11
CA ARG A 33 -10.15 -4.57 -8.33
C ARG A 33 -9.60 -5.51 -7.26
N TRP A 34 -8.35 -5.29 -6.84
CA TRP A 34 -7.70 -6.08 -5.79
C TRP A 34 -8.34 -5.85 -4.43
N ILE A 35 -8.51 -4.59 -4.02
CA ILE A 35 -9.09 -4.29 -2.71
C ILE A 35 -10.57 -4.66 -2.60
N LYS A 36 -11.29 -4.83 -3.71
CA LYS A 36 -12.74 -5.10 -3.70
C LYS A 36 -13.11 -6.34 -2.89
N SER A 37 -12.25 -7.37 -2.86
CA SER A 37 -12.53 -8.59 -2.08
C SER A 37 -12.43 -8.38 -0.56
N PHE A 38 -11.74 -7.34 -0.09
CA PHE A 38 -11.51 -7.05 1.33
C PHE A 38 -11.76 -5.56 1.69
N GLU A 39 -12.53 -4.83 0.85
CA GLU A 39 -12.74 -3.39 1.03
C GLU A 39 -13.45 -3.06 2.34
N GLN A 40 -14.27 -3.98 2.84
CA GLN A 40 -14.96 -3.85 4.12
C GLN A 40 -14.00 -3.86 5.31
N GLU A 41 -12.89 -4.61 5.22
CA GLU A 41 -11.86 -4.68 6.26
C GLU A 41 -10.98 -3.43 6.27
N ILE A 42 -10.74 -2.83 5.10
CA ILE A 42 -10.06 -1.54 4.98
C ILE A 42 -10.94 -0.42 5.56
N GLY A 43 -12.25 -0.48 5.34
CA GLY A 43 -13.18 0.56 5.74
C GLY A 43 -13.09 1.81 4.87
N GLU A 44 -13.71 2.90 5.34
CA GLU A 44 -13.88 4.12 4.54
C GLU A 44 -12.56 4.90 4.36
N LEU A 45 -12.27 5.28 3.11
CA LEU A 45 -11.16 6.17 2.79
C LEU A 45 -11.56 7.63 3.07
N LYS A 46 -10.95 8.25 4.07
CA LYS A 46 -11.17 9.66 4.41
C LYS A 46 -10.01 10.54 3.96
N GLY A 47 -10.29 11.55 3.13
CA GLY A 47 -9.29 12.53 2.72
C GLY A 47 -8.21 12.02 1.76
N ASN A 48 -8.46 10.92 1.02
CA ASN A 48 -7.54 10.30 0.07
C ASN A 48 -6.25 9.69 0.66
N PHE A 49 -6.19 9.53 1.99
CA PHE A 49 -5.11 8.86 2.70
C PHE A 49 -5.62 7.60 3.40
N TYR A 50 -4.87 6.52 3.25
CA TYR A 50 -5.02 5.34 4.07
C TYR A 50 -4.30 5.57 5.40
N THR A 51 -5.03 5.41 6.50
CA THR A 51 -4.44 5.41 7.84
C THR A 51 -3.50 4.22 8.01
N ILE A 52 -2.65 4.25 9.03
CA ILE A 52 -1.71 3.17 9.34
C ILE A 52 -2.43 1.80 9.43
N LYS A 53 -3.62 1.75 10.05
CA LYS A 53 -4.40 0.51 10.17
C LYS A 53 -4.88 0.00 8.81
N GLN A 54 -5.30 0.90 7.93
CA GLN A 54 -5.75 0.55 6.59
C GLN A 54 -4.60 0.05 5.72
N VAL A 55 -3.43 0.69 5.85
CA VAL A 55 -2.20 0.25 5.18
C VAL A 55 -1.81 -1.16 5.64
N LEU A 56 -1.93 -1.47 6.93
CA LEU A 56 -1.68 -2.83 7.45
C LEU A 56 -2.61 -3.87 6.83
N VAL A 57 -3.92 -3.59 6.76
CA VAL A 57 -4.88 -4.51 6.10
C VAL A 57 -4.51 -4.73 4.65
N ILE A 58 -4.15 -3.68 3.91
CA ILE A 58 -3.74 -3.79 2.51
C ILE A 58 -2.49 -4.67 2.37
N ILE A 59 -1.49 -4.50 3.23
CA ILE A 59 -0.25 -5.28 3.20
C ILE A 59 -0.49 -6.74 3.62
N ASP A 60 -1.38 -6.98 4.57
CA ASP A 60 -1.73 -8.33 5.02
C ASP A 60 -2.35 -9.14 3.87
N HIS A 61 -3.20 -8.50 3.06
CA HIS A 61 -3.86 -9.14 1.90
C HIS A 61 -3.00 -9.16 0.62
N LEU A 62 -2.19 -8.13 0.36
CA LEU A 62 -1.45 -7.98 -0.91
C LEU A 62 0.05 -8.30 -0.82
N GLY A 63 0.58 -8.46 0.40
CA GLY A 63 2.01 -8.60 0.66
C GLY A 63 2.73 -7.26 0.83
N ILE A 64 3.98 -7.32 1.30
CA ILE A 64 4.82 -6.13 1.47
C ILE A 64 5.30 -5.65 0.09
N PRO A 65 5.04 -4.39 -0.30
CA PRO A 65 5.50 -3.89 -1.59
C PRO A 65 7.03 -3.76 -1.60
N GLY A 66 7.67 -4.36 -2.62
CA GLY A 66 9.12 -4.41 -2.76
C GLY A 66 9.58 -5.62 -3.59
N ILE A 67 10.89 -5.76 -3.75
CA ILE A 67 11.50 -6.93 -4.37
C ILE A 67 11.57 -8.02 -3.30
N VAL A 68 10.92 -9.15 -3.53
CA VAL A 68 11.09 -10.35 -2.70
C VAL A 68 12.30 -11.10 -3.28
N GLU A 69 13.43 -11.06 -2.59
CA GLU A 69 14.58 -11.91 -2.90
C GLU A 69 14.33 -13.30 -2.28
N PHE A 70 14.41 -14.35 -3.09
CA PHE A 70 14.35 -15.76 -2.68
C PHE A 70 15.72 -16.41 -2.88
#